data_AF-A0A447SQ30-F1
#
_entry.id   AF-A0A447SQ30-F1
#
_cell.length_a   1.000
_cell.length_b   1.000
_cell.length_c   1.000
_cell.angle_alpha   90.00
_cell.angle_beta   90.00
_cell.angle_gamma   90.00
#
_symmetry.space_group_name_H-M   'P 1'
#
loop_
_entity.id
_entity.type
_entity.pdbx_description
1 polymer ?
#
loop_
_entity_poly.entity_id
_entity_poly.type
_entity_poly.pdbx_seq_one_letter_code
_entity_poly.pdbx_strand_id
1 'polypeptide(L)'
;MLTNTTIITDIKQIIAQSRENAVRAVDFQRVLMYWHIGKRIFEEEQQGQERADYGTYLIKYLAKQLEPEFGSNFGRRQLELFRQFYRTFPIANALRSQLNWTQYRQLLRIGDPDKREFYIGESIKNNWSSRQLEH
;
A
#
# COMPACT_ATOMS: atom_id res chain seq x y z
N MET A 1 -1.59 36.84 -36.00
CA MET A 1 -1.57 35.36 -35.99
C MET A 1 -2.38 34.91 -34.80
N LEU A 2 -3.47 34.17 -35.01
CA LEU A 2 -4.23 33.56 -33.91
C LEU A 2 -3.39 32.40 -33.36
N THR A 3 -2.78 32.58 -32.19
CA THR A 3 -2.11 31.49 -31.48
C THR A 3 -3.16 30.46 -31.09
N ASN A 4 -3.02 29.24 -31.63
CA ASN A 4 -3.95 28.16 -31.38
C ASN A 4 -3.81 27.70 -29.91
N THR A 5 -4.67 28.22 -29.03
CA THR A 5 -4.61 28.00 -27.57
C THR A 5 -4.77 26.53 -27.17
N THR A 6 -5.26 25.67 -28.07
CA THR A 6 -5.39 24.23 -27.87
C THR A 6 -4.04 23.55 -27.61
N ILE A 7 -2.97 23.93 -28.33
CA ILE A 7 -1.63 23.33 -28.13
C ILE A 7 -1.09 23.57 -26.72
N ILE A 8 -1.37 24.75 -26.14
CA ILE A 8 -0.92 25.09 -24.79
C ILE A 8 -1.69 24.25 -23.76
N THR A 9 -3.00 24.05 -23.97
CA THR A 9 -3.82 23.19 -23.12
C THR A 9 -3.36 21.73 -23.18
N ASP A 10 -3.10 21.20 -24.38
CA ASP A 10 -2.64 19.83 -24.56
C ASP A 10 -1.29 19.60 -23.88
N ILE A 11 -0.33 20.52 -24.06
CA ILE A 11 0.98 20.45 -23.40
C ILE A 11 0.82 20.49 -21.88
N LYS A 12 -0.04 21.37 -21.35
CA LYS A 12 -0.33 21.42 -19.90
C LYS A 12 -0.92 20.10 -19.39
N GLN A 13 -1.82 19.48 -20.16
CA GLN A 13 -2.42 18.20 -19.80
C GLN A 13 -1.39 17.06 -19.82
N ILE A 14 -0.50 17.01 -20.83
CA ILE A 14 0.60 16.04 -20.90
C ILE A 14 1.51 16.17 -19.67
N ILE A 15 1.88 17.40 -19.29
CA ILE A 15 2.71 17.67 -18.10
C ILE A 15 2.00 17.21 -16.83
N ALA A 16 0.72 17.58 -16.67
CA ALA A 16 -0.07 17.21 -15.50
C ALA A 16 -0.19 15.67 -15.38
N GLN A 17 -0.51 14.99 -16.47
CA GLN A 17 -0.67 13.53 -16.51
C GLN A 17 0.65 12.82 -16.20
N SER A 18 1.77 13.33 -16.73
CA SER A 18 3.10 12.76 -16.49
C SER A 18 3.50 12.86 -15.03
N ARG A 19 3.24 14.02 -14.39
CA ARG A 19 3.48 14.21 -12.95
C ARG A 19 2.63 13.28 -12.10
N GLU A 20 1.35 13.16 -12.42
CA GLU A 20 0.43 12.27 -11.71
C GLU A 20 0.86 10.79 -11.83
N ASN A 21 1.27 10.36 -13.03
CA ASN A 21 1.77 9.01 -13.27
C ASN A 21 3.04 8.73 -12.45
N ALA A 22 3.96 9.69 -12.36
CA ALA A 22 5.18 9.55 -11.55
C ALA A 22 4.86 9.38 -10.06
N VAL A 23 3.94 10.20 -9.52
CA VAL A 23 3.49 10.08 -8.13
C VAL A 23 2.85 8.71 -7.89
N ARG A 24 1.94 8.26 -8.78
CA ARG A 24 1.31 6.94 -8.68
C ARG A 24 2.32 5.80 -8.72
N ALA A 25 3.34 5.89 -9.57
CA ALA A 25 4.39 4.88 -9.65
C ALA A 25 5.20 4.78 -8.34
N VAL A 26 5.56 5.92 -7.75
CA VAL A 26 6.26 5.96 -6.46
C VAL A 26 5.40 5.38 -5.34
N ASP A 27 4.12 5.76 -5.27
CA ASP A 27 3.20 5.26 -4.25
C ASP A 27 2.97 3.75 -4.39
N PHE A 28 2.83 3.24 -5.62
CA PHE A 28 2.67 1.82 -5.84
C PHE A 28 3.93 1.04 -5.48
N GLN A 29 5.12 1.57 -5.78
CA GLN A 29 6.36 0.92 -5.36
C GLN A 29 6.48 0.86 -3.84
N ARG A 30 5.98 1.87 -3.12
CA ARG A 30 5.88 1.85 -1.66
C ARG A 30 4.92 0.76 -1.16
N VAL A 31 3.78 0.57 -1.84
CA VAL A 31 2.84 -0.53 -1.54
C VAL A 31 3.52 -1.88 -1.73
N LEU A 32 4.22 -2.10 -2.85
CA LEU A 32 4.95 -3.34 -3.12
C LEU A 32 6.04 -3.59 -2.07
N MET A 33 6.80 -2.57 -1.69
CA MET A 33 7.79 -2.67 -0.62
C MET A 33 7.16 -3.17 0.69
N TYR A 34 6.05 -2.57 1.12
CA TYR A 34 5.34 -3.02 2.33
C TYR A 34 4.81 -4.45 2.21
N TRP A 35 4.31 -4.82 1.03
CA TRP A 35 3.88 -6.19 0.75
C TRP A 35 5.04 -7.19 0.88
N HIS A 36 6.20 -6.89 0.28
CA HIS A 36 7.39 -7.74 0.33
C HIS A 36 7.94 -7.89 1.75
N ILE A 37 7.95 -6.81 2.53
CA ILE A 37 8.32 -6.87 3.96
C ILE A 37 7.35 -7.78 4.71
N GLY A 38 6.05 -7.61 4.48
CA GLY A 38 5.01 -8.46 5.06
C GLY A 38 5.20 -9.95 4.76
N LYS A 39 5.48 -10.27 3.49
CA LYS A 39 5.80 -11.62 3.04
C LYS A 39 7.03 -12.16 3.76
N ARG A 40 8.13 -11.39 3.81
CA ARG A 40 9.37 -11.83 4.45
C ARG A 40 9.21 -12.10 5.94
N ILE A 41 8.44 -11.27 6.65
CA ILE A 41 8.08 -11.49 8.06
C ILE A 41 7.26 -12.76 8.21
N PHE A 42 6.22 -12.93 7.39
CA PHE A 42 5.38 -14.12 7.46
C PHE A 42 6.16 -15.42 7.22
N GLU A 43 7.04 -15.44 6.21
CA GLU A 43 7.88 -16.60 5.91
C GLU A 43 8.86 -16.93 7.04
N GLU A 44 9.44 -15.91 7.69
CA GLU A 44 10.30 -16.12 8.87
C GLU A 44 9.52 -16.74 10.03
N GLU A 45 8.30 -16.25 10.28
CA GLU A 45 7.43 -16.78 11.34
C GLU A 45 7.03 -18.24 11.09
N GLN A 46 6.89 -18.67 9.83
CA GLN A 46 6.62 -20.07 9.50
C GLN A 46 7.82 -20.98 9.78
N GLN A 47 9.05 -20.45 9.66
CA GLN A 47 10.29 -21.21 9.92
C GLN A 47 10.58 -21.30 11.43
N GLY A 48 10.16 -20.31 12.21
CA GLY A 48 10.20 -20.33 13.67
C GLY A 48 9.05 -21.13 14.28
N GLN A 49 9.13 -22.46 14.23
CA GLN A 49 8.10 -23.41 14.68
C GLN A 49 7.44 -23.09 16.05
N GLU A 50 6.12 -23.31 16.10
CA GLU A 50 5.26 -23.61 17.27
C GLU A 50 5.11 -22.60 18.42
N ARG A 51 5.65 -21.38 18.35
CA ARG A 51 5.44 -20.38 19.41
C ARG A 51 4.76 -19.13 18.88
N ALA A 52 3.52 -18.90 19.30
CA ALA A 52 2.81 -17.63 19.07
C ALA A 52 3.64 -16.41 19.55
N ASP A 53 4.49 -16.61 20.56
CA ASP A 53 5.39 -15.60 21.10
C ASP A 53 6.55 -15.23 20.17
N TYR A 54 6.95 -16.13 19.25
CA TYR A 54 8.07 -15.89 18.32
C TYR A 54 7.77 -14.74 17.37
N GLY A 55 6.59 -14.71 16.75
CA GLY A 55 6.20 -13.61 15.86
C GLY A 55 6.13 -12.25 16.57
N THR A 56 5.67 -12.25 17.82
CA THR A 56 5.66 -11.03 18.65
C THR A 56 7.08 -10.53 18.95
N TYR A 57 7.99 -11.45 19.27
CA TYR A 57 9.40 -11.12 19.49
C TYR A 57 10.07 -10.63 18.20
N LEU A 58 9.86 -11.30 17.08
CA LEU A 58 10.44 -10.95 15.79
C LEU A 58 10.07 -9.53 15.38
N ILE A 59 8.78 -9.18 15.40
CA ILE A 59 8.32 -7.84 15.06
C ILE A 59 8.92 -6.79 16.00
N LYS A 60 8.99 -7.07 17.31
CA LYS A 60 9.59 -6.16 18.29
C LYS A 60 11.09 -5.95 18.00
N TYR A 61 11.81 -7.02 17.67
CA TYR A 61 13.21 -6.97 17.28
C TYR A 61 13.40 -6.15 16.00
N LEU A 62 12.65 -6.46 14.95
CA LEU A 62 12.70 -5.74 13.67
C LEU A 62 12.41 -4.26 13.84
N ALA A 63 11.37 -3.89 14.60
CA ALA A 63 11.07 -2.48 14.88
C ALA A 63 12.26 -1.77 15.54
N LYS A 64 12.87 -2.41 16.55
CA LYS A 64 14.04 -1.84 17.26
C LYS A 64 15.24 -1.64 16.32
N GLN A 65 15.40 -2.46 15.29
CA GLN A 65 16.50 -2.33 14.33
C GLN A 65 16.18 -1.34 13.20
N LEU A 66 14.96 -1.36 12.65
CA LEU A 66 14.59 -0.62 11.45
C LEU A 66 14.10 0.81 11.73
N GLU A 67 13.40 1.03 12.85
CA GLU A 67 12.82 2.34 13.17
C GLU A 67 13.88 3.45 13.34
N PRO A 68 15.06 3.22 13.95
CA PRO A 68 16.12 4.23 14.02
C PRO A 68 16.69 4.64 12.66
N GLU A 69 16.70 3.74 11.68
CA GLU A 69 17.27 3.98 10.35
C GLU A 69 16.25 4.56 9.37
N PHE A 70 15.02 4.04 9.39
CA PHE A 70 13.99 4.36 8.39
C PHE A 70 12.80 5.15 8.95
N GLY A 71 12.81 5.46 10.24
CA GLY A 71 11.80 6.25 10.94
C GLY A 71 10.55 5.47 11.33
N SER A 72 9.58 6.20 11.89
CA SER A 72 8.37 5.67 12.53
C SER A 72 7.47 4.81 11.62
N ASN A 73 7.63 4.92 10.30
CA ASN A 73 6.94 4.07 9.33
C ASN A 73 7.35 2.58 9.41
N PHE A 74 8.42 2.26 10.14
CA PHE A 74 8.94 0.90 10.35
C PHE A 74 8.92 0.48 11.83
N GLY A 75 8.14 1.18 12.66
CA GLY A 75 7.87 0.77 14.02
C GLY A 75 6.97 -0.48 14.11
N ARG A 76 6.82 -1.01 15.33
CA ARG A 76 6.13 -2.30 15.60
C ARG A 76 4.76 -2.40 14.93
N ARG A 77 3.90 -1.40 15.11
CA ARG A 77 2.54 -1.38 14.56
C ARG A 77 2.53 -1.47 13.03
N GLN A 78 3.49 -0.83 12.37
CA GLN A 78 3.55 -0.80 10.92
C GLN A 78 4.02 -2.15 10.37
N LEU A 79 5.00 -2.78 11.01
CA LEU A 79 5.44 -4.13 10.67
C LEU A 79 4.31 -5.17 10.87
N GLU A 80 3.50 -5.03 11.92
CA GLU A 80 2.28 -5.84 12.10
C GLU A 80 1.29 -5.66 10.94
N LEU A 81 1.07 -4.41 10.49
CA LEU A 81 0.24 -4.11 9.34
C LEU A 81 0.80 -4.68 8.04
N PHE A 82 2.12 -4.64 7.83
CA PHE A 82 2.75 -5.24 6.64
C PHE A 82 2.55 -6.75 6.62
N ARG A 83 2.75 -7.43 7.74
CA ARG A 83 2.45 -8.86 7.88
C ARG A 83 0.97 -9.16 7.60
N GLN A 84 0.05 -8.37 8.18
CA GLN A 84 -1.38 -8.50 7.90
C GLN A 84 -1.68 -8.27 6.42
N PHE A 85 -1.02 -7.31 5.80
CA PHE A 85 -1.20 -6.96 4.39
C PHE A 85 -0.91 -8.15 3.47
N TYR A 86 0.23 -8.82 3.68
CA TYR A 86 0.55 -10.02 2.94
C TYR A 86 -0.47 -11.15 3.16
N ARG A 87 -0.88 -11.40 4.41
CA ARG A 87 -1.89 -12.42 4.74
C ARG A 87 -3.23 -12.17 4.06
N THR A 88 -3.64 -10.91 3.94
CA THR A 88 -4.90 -10.50 3.32
C THR A 88 -4.82 -10.54 1.79
N PHE A 89 -3.68 -10.19 1.21
CA PHE A 89 -3.44 -10.14 -0.23
C PHE A 89 -2.24 -11.02 -0.61
N PRO A 90 -2.35 -12.37 -0.58
CA PRO A 90 -1.19 -13.25 -0.76
C PRO A 90 -0.61 -13.24 -2.18
N ILE A 91 -1.33 -12.66 -3.15
CA ILE A 91 -0.94 -12.60 -4.56
C ILE A 91 -0.60 -11.15 -4.91
N ALA A 92 0.68 -10.86 -5.20
CA ALA A 92 1.13 -9.50 -5.53
C ALA A 92 0.41 -8.91 -6.75
N ASN A 93 0.08 -9.72 -7.76
CA ASN A 93 -0.66 -9.29 -8.95
C ASN A 93 -2.10 -8.86 -8.65
N ALA A 94 -2.63 -9.19 -7.46
CA ALA A 94 -3.92 -8.68 -7.01
C ALA A 94 -3.84 -7.23 -6.50
N LEU A 95 -2.64 -6.68 -6.30
CA LEU A 95 -2.47 -5.29 -5.91
C LEU A 95 -2.69 -4.35 -7.09
N ARG A 96 -3.49 -3.32 -6.84
CA ARG A 96 -3.90 -2.27 -7.78
C ARG A 96 -3.00 -1.05 -7.60
N SER A 97 -2.39 -0.58 -8.68
CA SER A 97 -1.48 0.57 -8.70
C SER A 97 -2.18 1.91 -8.52
N GLN A 98 -3.50 1.92 -8.66
CA GLN A 98 -4.38 3.05 -8.38
C GLN A 98 -4.58 3.29 -6.89
N LEU A 99 -4.24 2.31 -6.03
CA LEU A 99 -4.42 2.40 -4.60
C LEU A 99 -3.09 2.63 -3.88
N ASN A 100 -3.05 3.62 -2.99
CA ASN A 100 -1.92 3.90 -2.12
C ASN A 100 -2.01 3.15 -0.79
N TRP A 101 -0.94 3.20 0.01
CA TRP A 101 -0.87 2.50 1.30
C TRP A 101 -2.00 2.86 2.28
N THR A 102 -2.46 4.12 2.31
CA THR A 102 -3.53 4.52 3.23
C THR A 102 -4.85 3.87 2.85
N GLN A 103 -5.17 3.76 1.55
CA GLN A 103 -6.34 3.01 1.09
C GLN A 103 -6.23 1.53 1.45
N TYR A 104 -5.07 0.89 1.22
CA TYR A 104 -4.87 -0.49 1.67
C TYR A 104 -5.05 -0.66 3.17
N ARG A 105 -4.56 0.26 4.00
CA ARG A 105 -4.81 0.22 5.45
C ARG A 105 -6.29 0.28 5.83
N GLN A 106 -7.11 0.99 5.07
CA GLN A 106 -8.57 1.01 5.28
C GLN A 106 -9.19 -0.32 4.85
N LEU A 107 -8.80 -0.84 3.68
CA LEU A 107 -9.25 -2.14 3.18
C LEU A 107 -8.89 -3.30 4.13
N LEU A 108 -7.75 -3.22 4.83
CA LEU A 108 -7.33 -4.21 5.83
C LEU A 108 -8.24 -4.26 7.06
N ARG A 109 -9.03 -3.22 7.33
CA ARG A 109 -10.01 -3.20 8.42
C ARG A 109 -11.31 -3.91 8.05
N ILE A 110 -11.57 -4.11 6.77
CA ILE A 110 -12.76 -4.79 6.27
C ILE A 110 -12.54 -6.29 6.42
N GLY A 111 -13.22 -6.93 7.37
CA GLY A 111 -13.08 -8.37 7.63
C GLY A 111 -13.69 -9.25 6.54
N ASP A 112 -14.75 -8.77 5.90
CA ASP A 112 -15.49 -9.45 4.84
C ASP A 112 -14.76 -9.31 3.48
N PRO A 113 -14.29 -10.41 2.86
CA PRO A 113 -13.58 -10.37 1.58
C PRO A 113 -14.40 -9.81 0.43
N ASP A 114 -15.71 -10.09 0.37
CA ASP A 114 -16.56 -9.67 -0.74
C ASP A 114 -16.81 -8.16 -0.67
N LYS A 115 -17.06 -7.64 0.54
CA LYS A 115 -17.12 -6.18 0.75
C LYS A 115 -15.79 -5.51 0.40
N ARG A 116 -14.66 -6.13 0.75
CA ARG A 116 -13.35 -5.56 0.44
C ARG A 116 -13.13 -5.45 -1.07
N GLU A 117 -13.47 -6.48 -1.84
CA GLU A 117 -13.36 -6.43 -3.31
C GLU A 117 -14.31 -5.41 -3.93
N PHE A 118 -15.56 -5.32 -3.41
CA PHE A 118 -16.51 -4.29 -3.81
C PHE A 118 -15.92 -2.88 -3.65
N TYR A 119 -15.35 -2.57 -2.48
CA TYR A 119 -14.76 -1.25 -2.23
C TYR A 119 -13.46 -1.00 -2.99
N ILE A 120 -12.68 -2.03 -3.31
CA ILE A 120 -11.55 -1.91 -4.25
C ILE A 120 -12.07 -1.48 -5.62
N GLY A 121 -13.10 -2.14 -6.14
CA GLY A 121 -13.73 -1.81 -7.42
C GLY A 121 -14.25 -0.38 -7.46
N GLU A 122 -15.04 0.02 -6.47
CA GLU A 122 -15.61 1.37 -6.39
C GLU A 122 -14.54 2.46 -6.22
N SER A 123 -13.48 2.18 -5.45
CA SER A 123 -12.38 3.14 -5.27
C SER A 123 -11.66 3.43 -6.59
N ILE A 124 -11.41 2.40 -7.39
CA ILE A 124 -10.73 2.53 -8.68
C ILE A 124 -11.64 3.22 -9.69
N LYS A 125 -12.90 2.78 -9.76
CA LYS A 125 -13.88 3.31 -10.71
C LYS A 125 -14.15 4.81 -10.49
N ASN A 126 -14.21 5.25 -9.24
CA ASN A 126 -14.57 6.62 -8.89
C ASN A 126 -13.37 7.48 -8.45
N ASN A 127 -12.15 6.96 -8.54
CA ASN A 127 -10.92 7.61 -8.04
C ASN A 127 -11.04 8.12 -6.60
N TRP A 128 -11.65 7.32 -5.71
CA TRP A 128 -11.86 7.73 -4.32
C TRP A 128 -10.54 7.97 -3.60
N SER A 129 -10.41 9.14 -2.99
CA SER A 129 -9.35 9.40 -2.02
C SER A 129 -9.51 8.50 -0.79
N SER A 130 -8.45 8.35 0.02
CA SER A 130 -8.55 7.63 1.29
C SER A 130 -9.70 8.13 2.18
N ARG A 131 -10.04 9.43 2.13
CA ARG A 131 -11.16 9.96 2.93
C ARG A 131 -12.52 9.46 2.45
N GLN A 132 -12.70 9.28 1.15
CA GLN A 132 -13.95 8.79 0.55
C GLN A 132 -14.12 7.28 0.74
N LEU A 133 -13.03 6.56 1.01
CA LEU A 133 -13.02 5.15 1.36
C LEU A 133 -13.33 4.91 2.86
N GLU A 134 -13.52 5.95 3.67
CA GLU A 134 -13.96 5.75 5.06
C GLU A 134 -15.41 5.21 5.09
N HIS A 135 -15.58 4.08 5.77
CA HIS A 135 -16.86 3.41 6.03
C HIS A 135 -17.21 3.54 7.51
#